data_AF-A0A2L1UD99-F1
#
_entry.id   AF-A0A2L1UD99-F1
#
_cell.length_a   1.000
_cell.length_b   1.000
_cell.length_c   1.000
_cell.angle_alpha   90.00
_cell.angle_beta   90.00
_cell.angle_gamma   90.00
#
_symmetry.space_group_name_H-M   'P 1'
#
loop_
_entity.id
_entity.type
_entity.pdbx_description
1 polymer ?
#
loop_
_entity_poly.entity_id
_entity_poly.type
_entity_poly.pdbx_seq_one_letter_code
_entity_poly.pdbx_strand_id
1 'polypeptide(L)' 'MLSSRQQQILQQLIETASYLPIETFTDKYQISSRTVRHDLLVIEEWLRQFDISWERSKKEGSA' A
#
# COMPACT_ATOMS: atom_id res chain seq x y z
N MET A 1 -11.44 -3.45 10.57
CA MET A 1 -10.70 -4.64 10.10
C MET A 1 -10.34 -4.45 8.63
N LEU A 2 -9.18 -4.95 8.18
CA LEU A 2 -8.76 -4.85 6.79
C LEU A 2 -9.58 -5.78 5.87
N SER A 3 -9.84 -5.35 4.64
CA SER A 3 -10.39 -6.20 3.58
C SER A 3 -9.35 -7.19 3.06
N SER A 4 -9.80 -8.23 2.34
CA SER A 4 -8.90 -9.22 1.71
C SER A 4 -7.84 -8.56 0.82
N ARG A 5 -8.22 -7.55 0.00
CA ARG A 5 -7.26 -6.83 -0.84
C ARG A 5 -6.24 -6.05 -0.01
N GLN A 6 -6.67 -5.39 1.07
CA GLN A 6 -5.78 -4.64 1.95
C GLN A 6 -4.80 -5.57 2.68
N GLN A 7 -5.25 -6.76 3.10
CA GLN A 7 -4.39 -7.79 3.67
C GLN A 7 -3.34 -8.27 2.65
N GLN A 8 -3.74 -8.50 1.39
CA GLN A 8 -2.81 -8.88 0.33
C GLN A 8 -1.80 -7.78 -0.01
N ILE A 9 -2.22 -6.52 -0.04
CA ILE A 9 -1.31 -5.37 -0.22
C ILE A 9 -0.30 -5.32 0.93
N LEU A 10 -0.76 -5.44 2.18
CA LEU A 10 0.11 -5.45 3.35
C LEU A 10 1.12 -6.60 3.31
N GLN A 11 0.66 -7.81 2.99
CA GLN A 11 1.54 -8.98 2.84
C GLN A 11 2.63 -8.72 1.80
N GLN A 12 2.26 -8.20 0.63
CA GLN A 12 3.21 -7.92 -0.44
C GLN A 12 4.25 -6.86 -0.04
N LEU A 13 3.84 -5.83 0.72
CA LEU A 13 4.75 -4.82 1.25
C LEU A 13 5.76 -5.42 2.24
N ILE A 14 5.31 -6.32 3.12
CA ILE A 14 6.16 -7.02 4.10
C ILE A 14 7.16 -7.94 3.39
N GLU A 15 6.71 -8.72 2.41
CA GLU A 15 7.54 -9.68 1.67
C GLU A 15 8.60 -9.00 0.80
N THR A 16 8.28 -7.83 0.22
CA THR A 16 9.19 -7.13 -0.70
C THR A 16 10.29 -6.38 0.06
N ALA A 17 10.03 -5.94 1.30
CA ALA A 17 10.93 -5.16 2.15
C ALA A 17 11.61 -3.95 1.46
N SER A 18 10.98 -3.42 0.40
CA SER A 18 11.45 -2.28 -0.37
C SER A 18 10.26 -1.47 -0.93
N TYR A 19 10.54 -0.31 -1.51
CA TYR A 19 9.51 0.57 -2.04
C TYR A 19 8.80 -0.05 -3.27
N LEU A 20 7.47 -0.12 -3.19
CA LEU A 20 6.63 -0.54 -4.31
C LEU A 20 5.93 0.67 -4.96
N PRO A 21 6.04 0.83 -6.30
CA PRO A 21 5.25 1.81 -7.04
C PRO A 21 3.74 1.57 -6.89
N ILE A 22 2.95 2.63 -6.99
CA ILE A 22 1.47 2.50 -6.93
C ILE A 22 0.97 1.67 -8.12
N GLU A 23 1.65 1.79 -9.25
CA GLU A 23 1.39 1.13 -10.52
C GLU A 23 1.40 -0.39 -10.37
N THR A 24 2.26 -0.92 -9.49
CA THR A 24 2.29 -2.36 -9.16
C THR A 24 0.93 -2.86 -8.66
N PHE A 25 0.21 -2.04 -7.90
CA PHE A 25 -1.10 -2.40 -7.36
C PHE A 25 -2.23 -2.08 -8.34
N THR A 26 -2.13 -1.01 -9.12
CA THR A 26 -3.15 -0.72 -10.15
C THR A 26 -3.21 -1.83 -11.18
N ASP A 27 -2.05 -2.32 -11.62
CA ASP A 27 -1.95 -3.35 -12.65
C ASP A 27 -2.38 -4.72 -12.10
N LYS A 28 -1.97 -5.05 -10.87
CA LYS A 28 -2.33 -6.32 -10.23
C LYS A 28 -3.83 -6.42 -9.92
N TYR A 29 -4.44 -5.36 -9.40
CA TYR A 29 -5.82 -5.38 -8.93
C TYR A 29 -6.82 -4.76 -9.91
N GLN A 30 -6.36 -4.19 -11.02
CA GLN A 30 -7.19 -3.53 -12.04
C GLN A 30 -8.06 -2.42 -11.43
N ILE A 31 -7.46 -1.59 -10.58
CA ILE A 31 -8.12 -0.48 -9.88
C ILE A 31 -7.37 0.84 -10.11
N SER A 32 -8.08 1.95 -9.89
CA SER A 32 -7.47 3.28 -10.00
C SER A 32 -6.39 3.51 -8.94
N SER A 33 -5.41 4.36 -9.25
CA SER A 33 -4.42 4.83 -8.27
C SER A 33 -5.08 5.52 -7.07
N ARG A 34 -6.26 6.15 -7.25
CA ARG A 34 -7.05 6.71 -6.15
C ARG A 34 -7.51 5.62 -5.18
N THR A 35 -8.00 4.50 -5.71
CA THR A 35 -8.42 3.35 -4.91
C THR A 35 -7.23 2.72 -4.18
N VAL A 36 -6.09 2.54 -4.85
CA VAL A 36 -4.86 2.05 -4.20
C VAL A 36 -4.47 2.95 -3.04
N ARG A 37 -4.40 4.28 -3.26
CA ARG A 37 -4.07 5.23 -2.18
C ARG A 37 -5.04 5.15 -1.01
N HIS A 38 -6.32 4.94 -1.27
CA HIS A 38 -7.30 4.75 -0.20
C HIS A 38 -7.03 3.46 0.59
N ASP A 39 -6.75 2.34 -0.08
CA ASP A 39 -6.37 1.09 0.60
C ASP A 39 -5.10 1.26 1.44
N LEU A 40 -4.10 1.95 0.91
CA LEU A 40 -2.88 2.28 1.64
C LEU A 40 -3.18 3.15 2.87
N LEU A 41 -4.06 4.15 2.78
CA LEU A 41 -4.46 4.94 3.97
C LEU A 41 -5.13 4.08 5.04
N VAL A 42 -6.03 3.18 4.66
CA VAL A 42 -6.70 2.28 5.61
C VAL A 42 -5.71 1.32 6.27
N ILE A 43 -4.73 0.81 5.52
CA ILE A 43 -3.65 -0.01 6.06
C ILE A 43 -2.80 0.79 7.06
N GLU A 44 -2.46 2.03 6.73
CA GLU A 44 -1.69 2.91 7.63
C GLU A 44 -2.43 3.16 8.94
N GLU A 45 -3.71 3.50 8.87
CA GLU A 45 -4.56 3.69 10.06
C GLU A 45 -4.67 2.43 10.90
N TRP A 46 -4.71 1.25 10.26
CA TRP A 46 -4.72 -0.03 10.96
C TRP A 46 -3.37 -0.30 11.65
N LEU A 47 -2.24 -0.06 10.98
CA LEU A 47 -0.90 -0.25 11.55
C LEU A 47 -0.63 0.65 12.75
N ARG A 48 -1.17 1.88 12.74
CA ARG A 48 -1.07 2.81 13.88
C ARG A 48 -1.71 2.28 15.16
N GLN A 49 -2.68 1.35 15.08
CA GLN A 49 -3.27 0.72 16.26
C GLN A 49 -2.28 -0.21 16.99
N PHE A 50 -1.17 -0.55 16.34
CA PHE A 50 -0.10 -1.40 16.86
C PHE A 50 1.22 -0.63 17.04
N ASP A 51 1.16 0.71 17.03
CA ASP A 51 2.35 1.60 17.10
C ASP A 51 3.38 1.37 15.98
N ILE A 52 2.95 0.84 14.83
CA ILE A 52 3.81 0.63 13.66
C ILE A 52 3.74 1.87 12.76
N SER A 53 4.89 2.51 12.53
CA SER A 53 5.04 3.59 11.57
C SER A 53 5.34 3.07 10.17
N TRP A 54 4.77 3.72 9.15
CA TRP A 54 5.01 3.40 7.75
C TRP A 54 5.66 4.57 7.01
N GLU A 55 6.77 4.31 6.34
CA GLU A 55 7.45 5.24 5.45
C GLU A 55 6.82 5.30 4.04
N ARG A 56 6.56 6.52 3.58
CA ARG A 56 6.13 6.79 2.21
C ARG A 56 7.18 7.63 1.51
N SER A 57 7.68 7.15 0.38
CA SER A 57 8.56 7.93 -0.48
C SER A 57 7.72 8.71 -1.49
N LYS A 58 8.05 10.00 -1.65
CA LYS A 58 7.57 10.83 -2.76
C LYS A 58 8.48 10.77 -3.99
N LYS A 59 9.57 9.96 -3.97
CA LYS A 59 10.53 9.94 -5.07
C LYS A 59 9.88 9.43 -6.35
N GLU A 60 9.63 10.40 -7.23
CA GLU A 60 9.51 10.35 -8.69
C GLU A 60 8.75 9.16 -9.27
N GLY A 61 7.44 9.33 -9.41
CA GLY A 61 6.70 8.74 -10.53
C GLY A 61 7.07 9.46 -11.83
N SER A 62 8.34 9.42 -12.22
CA SER A 62 8.86 9.95 -13.48
C SER A 62 10.18 9.27 -13.84
N ALA A 63 10.07 8.11 -14.48
CA ALA A 63 10.97 7.66 -15.55
C ALA A 63 10.22 6.59 -16.36
#